data_AF-A0A0G4LD37-F1
#
_entry.id   AF-A0A0G4LD37-F1
#
_cell.length_a   1.000
_cell.length_b   1.000
_cell.length_c   1.000
_cell.angle_alpha   90.00
_cell.angle_beta   90.00
_cell.angle_gamma   90.00
#
_symmetry.space_group_name_H-M   'P 1'
#
loop_
_entity.id
_entity.type
_entity.pdbx_description
1 polymer ?
#
loop_
_entity_poly.entity_id
_entity_poly.type
_entity_poly.pdbx_seq_one_letter_code
_entity_poly.pdbx_strand_id
1 'polypeptide(L)'
;MDGLNEYRRVRVADVLSDFRTLQYYIAAAPTEPENMEDYYAEGWAALRQCSLDGQHILNCAADTSVPQAAGGEEEQEKAELKQILLDSFARRHEGQKIYLRQAAAQRWVDNRNSILQGRRPHLGNQSMVRSCDRQLRAELATITDEAIYTELRASDQAMGRWTAEDPSLRGVQRWLRARQ
;
A
#
# COMPACT_ATOMS: atom_id res chain seq x y z
N MET A 1 25.91 -22.17 -6.04
CA MET A 1 25.33 -22.29 -4.70
C MET A 1 25.90 -21.22 -3.78
N ASP A 2 25.06 -20.31 -3.31
CA ASP A 2 25.47 -19.17 -2.47
C ASP A 2 25.11 -19.33 -0.98
N GLY A 3 24.36 -20.37 -0.61
CA GLY A 3 23.97 -20.63 0.79
C GLY A 3 23.00 -19.62 1.39
N LEU A 4 22.35 -18.78 0.57
CA LEU A 4 21.49 -17.68 1.06
C LEU A 4 19.98 -18.01 1.04
N ASN A 5 19.57 -19.22 0.67
CA ASN A 5 18.15 -19.59 0.53
C ASN A 5 17.39 -19.49 1.86
N GLU A 6 18.02 -19.78 3.00
CA GLU A 6 17.41 -19.57 4.33
C GLU A 6 17.07 -18.08 4.57
N TYR A 7 17.98 -17.17 4.23
CA TYR A 7 17.73 -15.73 4.34
C TYR A 7 16.62 -15.26 3.40
N ARG A 8 16.55 -15.83 2.19
CA ARG A 8 15.47 -15.57 1.22
C ARG A 8 14.12 -16.03 1.74
N ARG A 9 14.04 -17.23 2.34
CA ARG A 9 12.81 -17.75 2.96
C ARG A 9 12.32 -16.84 4.09
N VAL A 10 13.22 -16.44 4.99
CA VAL A 10 12.88 -15.50 6.07
C VAL A 10 12.39 -14.17 5.51
N ARG A 11 13.07 -13.62 4.50
CA ARG A 11 12.68 -12.33 3.90
C ARG A 11 11.32 -12.40 3.20
N VAL A 12 11.03 -13.48 2.48
CA VAL A 12 9.70 -13.72 1.92
C VAL A 12 8.63 -13.75 3.03
N ALA A 13 8.90 -14.47 4.13
CA ALA A 13 7.97 -14.56 5.25
C ALA A 13 7.70 -13.19 5.92
N ASP A 14 8.75 -12.39 6.13
CA ASP A 14 8.63 -11.02 6.67
C ASP A 14 7.69 -10.16 5.80
N VAL A 15 7.93 -10.15 4.49
CA VAL A 15 7.17 -9.31 3.55
C VAL A 15 5.71 -9.77 3.44
N LEU A 16 5.47 -11.09 3.43
CA LEU A 16 4.12 -11.64 3.43
C LEU A 16 3.36 -11.33 4.72
N SER A 17 4.04 -11.38 5.88
CA SER A 17 3.46 -11.02 7.16
C SER A 17 3.03 -9.55 7.19
N ASP A 18 3.90 -8.66 6.73
CA ASP A 18 3.59 -7.23 6.65
C ASP A 18 2.42 -6.96 5.70
N PHE A 19 2.40 -7.62 4.53
CA PHE A 19 1.28 -7.50 3.60
C PHE A 19 -0.03 -7.96 4.26
N ARG A 20 -0.05 -9.10 4.94
CA ARG A 20 -1.24 -9.60 5.67
C ARG A 20 -1.79 -8.57 6.66
N THR A 21 -0.91 -7.88 7.39
CA THR A 21 -1.33 -6.80 8.29
C THR A 21 -1.97 -5.64 7.52
N LEU A 22 -1.42 -5.25 6.37
CA LEU A 22 -2.03 -4.23 5.49
C LEU A 22 -3.41 -4.67 4.99
N GLN A 23 -3.60 -5.94 4.62
CA GLN A 23 -4.90 -6.46 4.17
C GLN A 23 -5.99 -6.22 5.22
N TYR A 24 -5.68 -6.43 6.50
CA TYR A 24 -6.62 -6.17 7.60
C TYR A 24 -7.03 -4.70 7.67
N TYR A 25 -6.06 -3.77 7.65
CA TYR A 25 -6.35 -2.34 7.72
C TYR A 25 -7.09 -1.82 6.49
N ILE A 26 -6.72 -2.30 5.29
CA ILE A 26 -7.37 -1.92 4.05
C ILE A 26 -8.85 -2.32 4.05
N ALA A 27 -9.14 -3.54 4.51
CA ALA A 27 -10.50 -4.07 4.57
C ALA A 27 -11.37 -3.41 5.66
N ALA A 28 -10.76 -2.87 6.71
CA ALA A 28 -11.47 -2.24 7.83
C ALA A 28 -11.84 -0.76 7.59
N ALA A 29 -11.30 -0.13 6.54
CA ALA A 29 -11.54 1.30 6.28
C ALA A 29 -13.00 1.58 5.89
N PRO A 30 -13.62 2.66 6.39
CA PRO A 30 -14.98 3.02 6.03
C PRO A 30 -15.04 3.52 4.58
N THR A 31 -16.10 3.15 3.86
CA THR A 31 -16.31 3.53 2.45
C THR A 31 -17.51 4.47 2.25
N GLU A 32 -18.38 4.56 3.26
CA GLU A 32 -19.61 5.34 3.19
C GLU A 32 -19.70 6.34 4.35
N PRO A 33 -20.09 7.59 4.07
CA PRO A 33 -20.39 8.56 5.12
C PRO A 33 -21.71 8.22 5.84
N GLU A 34 -21.82 8.61 7.10
CA GLU A 34 -23.10 8.60 7.82
C GLU A 34 -24.13 9.56 7.18
N ASN A 35 -23.65 10.70 6.65
CA ASN A 35 -24.47 11.66 5.90
C ASN A 35 -24.17 11.57 4.40
N MET A 36 -25.17 11.17 3.61
CA MET A 36 -25.05 11.02 2.16
C MET A 36 -24.76 12.33 1.40
N GLU A 37 -24.96 13.50 2.01
CA GLU A 37 -24.51 14.77 1.43
C GLU A 37 -22.99 14.86 1.28
N ASP A 38 -22.26 14.10 2.11
CA ASP A 38 -20.80 14.02 2.05
C ASP A 38 -20.30 12.96 1.07
N TYR A 39 -21.21 12.23 0.41
CA TYR A 39 -20.85 11.13 -0.48
C TYR A 39 -19.87 11.58 -1.56
N TYR A 40 -20.08 12.74 -2.18
CA TYR A 40 -19.21 13.29 -3.22
C TYR A 40 -18.05 14.13 -2.67
N ALA A 41 -17.90 14.25 -1.35
CA ALA A 41 -16.80 15.00 -0.78
C ALA A 41 -15.47 14.24 -0.95
N GLU A 42 -14.39 14.99 -1.06
CA GLU A 42 -13.12 14.48 -1.61
C GLU A 42 -12.51 13.33 -0.81
N GLY A 43 -12.52 13.40 0.53
CA GLY A 43 -12.00 12.30 1.35
C GLY A 43 -12.84 11.03 1.24
N TRP A 44 -14.17 11.14 1.14
CA TRP A 44 -15.04 9.97 0.93
C TRP A 44 -14.85 9.35 -0.45
N ALA A 45 -14.65 10.17 -1.48
CA ALA A 45 -14.27 9.68 -2.80
C ALA A 45 -12.92 8.96 -2.77
N ALA A 46 -11.93 9.49 -2.04
CA ALA A 46 -10.63 8.86 -1.88
C ALA A 46 -10.72 7.52 -1.13
N LEU A 47 -11.52 7.42 -0.06
CA LEU A 47 -11.74 6.17 0.68
C LEU A 47 -12.36 5.08 -0.19
N ARG A 48 -13.37 5.42 -0.98
CA ARG A 48 -13.97 4.45 -1.92
C ARG A 48 -12.99 4.01 -2.99
N GLN A 49 -12.21 4.93 -3.54
CA GLN A 49 -11.16 4.56 -4.50
C GLN A 49 -10.15 3.59 -3.85
N CYS A 50 -9.71 3.87 -2.62
CA CYS A 50 -8.81 2.98 -1.90
C CYS A 50 -9.43 1.60 -1.64
N SER A 51 -10.74 1.52 -1.41
CA SER A 51 -11.43 0.22 -1.28
C SER A 51 -11.43 -0.57 -2.59
N LEU A 52 -11.62 0.09 -3.73
CA LEU A 52 -11.55 -0.56 -5.05
C LEU A 52 -10.12 -1.03 -5.35
N ASP A 53 -9.13 -0.16 -5.12
CA ASP A 53 -7.71 -0.48 -5.29
C ASP A 53 -7.29 -1.62 -4.35
N GLY A 54 -7.79 -1.59 -3.11
CA GLY A 54 -7.62 -2.63 -2.11
C GLY A 54 -8.18 -3.98 -2.57
N GLN A 55 -9.43 -4.01 -3.02
CA GLN A 55 -10.02 -5.24 -3.58
C GLN A 55 -9.22 -5.75 -4.77
N HIS A 56 -8.75 -4.86 -5.65
CA HIS A 56 -7.95 -5.22 -6.81
C HIS A 56 -6.65 -5.92 -6.40
N ILE A 57 -5.85 -5.34 -5.50
CA ILE A 57 -4.57 -5.93 -5.10
C ILE A 57 -4.75 -7.24 -4.29
N LEU A 58 -5.85 -7.36 -3.55
CA LEU A 58 -6.20 -8.56 -2.80
C LEU A 58 -6.64 -9.72 -3.71
N ASN A 59 -7.41 -9.41 -4.75
CA ASN A 59 -7.94 -10.41 -5.69
C ASN A 59 -7.00 -10.72 -6.85
N CYS A 60 -5.97 -9.88 -7.06
CA CYS A 60 -4.98 -10.07 -8.10
C CYS A 60 -4.30 -11.44 -7.94
N ALA A 61 -4.34 -12.27 -8.99
CA ALA A 61 -3.72 -13.59 -8.96
C ALA A 61 -2.21 -13.49 -8.70
N ALA A 62 -1.69 -14.42 -7.89
CA ALA A 62 -0.25 -14.59 -7.73
C ALA A 62 0.39 -14.95 -9.07
N ASP A 63 1.64 -14.52 -9.27
CA ASP A 63 2.42 -15.05 -10.39
C ASP A 63 2.63 -16.56 -10.22
N THR A 64 1.97 -17.36 -11.06
CA THR A 64 2.08 -18.83 -11.05
C THR A 64 3.12 -19.36 -12.03
N SER A 65 3.85 -18.49 -12.74
CA SER A 65 4.96 -18.96 -13.55
C SER A 65 6.04 -19.58 -12.65
N VAL A 66 6.72 -20.62 -13.12
CA VAL A 66 7.82 -21.24 -12.39
C VAL A 66 9.10 -20.98 -13.19
N PRO A 67 10.08 -20.24 -12.67
CA PRO A 67 11.31 -19.96 -13.38
C PRO A 67 12.08 -21.26 -13.54
N GLN A 68 12.71 -21.46 -14.70
CA GLN A 68 13.60 -22.58 -14.91
C GLN A 68 15.05 -22.09 -14.73
N ALA A 69 15.68 -22.49 -13.62
CA ALA A 69 17.06 -22.13 -13.36
C ALA A 69 18.03 -23.08 -14.10
N ALA A 70 19.12 -22.52 -14.62
CA ALA A 70 20.25 -23.32 -15.07
C ALA A 70 21.06 -23.76 -13.83
N GLY A 71 20.79 -24.95 -13.30
CA GLY A 71 21.47 -25.45 -12.12
C GLY A 71 20.77 -26.63 -11.47
N GLY A 72 21.28 -27.03 -10.29
CA GLY A 72 20.64 -28.03 -9.44
C GLY A 72 19.50 -27.43 -8.60
N GLU A 73 18.95 -28.26 -7.72
CA GLU A 73 17.79 -27.94 -6.87
C GLU A 73 17.91 -26.61 -6.11
N GLU A 74 19.08 -26.28 -5.58
CA GLU A 74 19.25 -25.04 -4.83
C GLU A 74 19.20 -23.76 -5.68
N GLU A 75 19.67 -23.81 -6.92
CA GLU A 75 19.55 -22.67 -7.84
C GLU A 75 18.11 -22.53 -8.34
N GLN A 76 17.38 -23.64 -8.42
CA GLN A 76 15.94 -23.65 -8.68
C GLN A 76 15.15 -23.04 -7.51
N GLU A 77 15.41 -23.47 -6.27
CA GLU A 77 14.81 -22.90 -5.05
C GLU A 77 15.08 -21.39 -4.96
N LYS A 78 16.33 -20.97 -5.24
CA LYS A 78 16.69 -19.55 -5.29
C LYS A 78 15.86 -18.77 -6.30
N ALA A 79 15.65 -19.32 -7.50
CA ALA A 79 14.89 -18.66 -8.56
C ALA A 79 13.42 -18.50 -8.16
N GLU A 80 12.82 -19.54 -7.58
CA GLU A 80 11.45 -19.52 -7.06
C GLU A 80 11.29 -18.51 -5.93
N LEU A 81 12.20 -18.51 -4.94
CA LEU A 81 12.17 -17.56 -3.83
C LEU A 81 12.30 -16.11 -4.29
N LYS A 82 13.14 -15.81 -5.30
CA LYS A 82 13.25 -14.46 -5.87
C LYS A 82 11.97 -14.01 -6.56
N GLN A 83 11.26 -14.92 -7.21
CA GLN A 83 9.99 -14.61 -7.85
C GLN A 83 8.90 -14.35 -6.81
N ILE A 84 8.78 -15.21 -5.79
CA ILE A 84 7.84 -15.03 -4.68
C ILE A 84 8.14 -13.72 -3.94
N LEU A 85 9.43 -13.39 -3.74
CA LEU A 85 9.83 -12.12 -3.15
C LEU A 85 9.38 -10.93 -3.99
N LEU A 86 9.50 -10.99 -5.32
CA LEU A 86 9.00 -9.93 -6.19
C LEU A 86 7.48 -9.74 -6.07
N ASP A 87 6.71 -10.82 -6.10
CA ASP A 87 5.25 -10.80 -5.97
C ASP A 87 4.81 -10.21 -4.61
N SER A 88 5.32 -10.79 -3.52
CA SER A 88 4.99 -10.35 -2.16
C SER A 88 5.43 -8.91 -1.88
N PHE A 89 6.61 -8.49 -2.35
CA PHE A 89 7.11 -7.14 -2.17
C PHE A 89 6.27 -6.12 -2.93
N ALA A 90 5.88 -6.44 -4.18
CA ALA A 90 5.03 -5.57 -4.96
C ALA A 90 3.63 -5.40 -4.35
N ARG A 91 3.05 -6.47 -3.80
CA ARG A 91 1.79 -6.41 -3.05
C ARG A 91 1.90 -5.60 -1.77
N ARG A 92 2.96 -5.77 -0.99
CA ARG A 92 3.22 -4.95 0.21
C ARG A 92 3.38 -3.48 -0.15
N HIS A 93 4.12 -3.16 -1.22
CA HIS A 93 4.30 -1.79 -1.70
C HIS A 93 2.96 -1.14 -2.05
N GLU A 94 2.14 -1.80 -2.86
CA GLU A 94 0.83 -1.27 -3.25
C GLU A 94 -0.14 -1.21 -2.06
N GLY A 95 -0.11 -2.22 -1.18
CA GLY A 95 -0.86 -2.22 0.06
C GLY A 95 -0.50 -1.03 0.96
N GLN A 96 0.78 -0.72 1.11
CA GLN A 96 1.24 0.43 1.89
C GLN A 96 0.74 1.74 1.28
N LYS A 97 0.78 1.86 -0.05
CA LYS A 97 0.24 3.02 -0.76
C LYS A 97 -1.23 3.26 -0.46
N ILE A 98 -2.03 2.21 -0.60
CA ILE A 98 -3.48 2.24 -0.34
C ILE A 98 -3.72 2.61 1.12
N TYR A 99 -3.02 1.96 2.06
CA TYR A 99 -3.13 2.23 3.48
C TYR A 99 -2.84 3.70 3.83
N LEU A 100 -1.75 4.27 3.31
CA LEU A 100 -1.41 5.68 3.55
C LEU A 100 -2.46 6.63 2.99
N ARG A 101 -3.00 6.34 1.80
CA ARG A 101 -4.08 7.15 1.19
C ARG A 101 -5.36 7.06 2.01
N GLN A 102 -5.71 5.88 2.52
CA GLN A 102 -6.83 5.69 3.43
C GLN A 102 -6.65 6.48 4.72
N ALA A 103 -5.45 6.44 5.32
CA ALA A 103 -5.14 7.17 6.54
C ALA A 103 -5.25 8.69 6.35
N ALA A 104 -4.78 9.22 5.22
CA ALA A 104 -4.93 10.64 4.87
C ALA A 104 -6.40 11.03 4.72
N ALA A 105 -7.20 10.20 4.05
CA ALA A 105 -8.62 10.44 3.86
C ALA A 105 -9.41 10.33 5.18
N GLN A 106 -9.06 9.41 6.07
CA GLN A 106 -9.64 9.31 7.42
C GLN A 106 -9.34 10.55 8.25
N ARG A 107 -8.08 11.04 8.25
CA ARG A 107 -7.74 12.32 8.88
C ARG A 107 -8.56 13.48 8.33
N TRP A 108 -8.80 13.51 7.02
CA TRP A 108 -9.68 14.50 6.41
C TRP A 108 -11.13 14.39 6.93
N VAL A 109 -11.67 13.17 7.07
CA VAL A 109 -13.02 12.94 7.64
C VAL A 109 -13.09 13.47 9.06
N ASP A 110 -12.11 13.14 9.91
CA ASP A 110 -12.06 13.56 11.31
C ASP A 110 -11.95 15.10 11.45
N ASN A 111 -11.08 15.71 10.65
CA ASN A 111 -10.91 17.16 10.62
C ASN A 111 -12.19 17.85 10.16
N ARG A 112 -12.82 17.34 9.10
CA ARG A 112 -14.06 17.91 8.59
C ARG A 112 -15.21 17.76 9.60
N ASN A 113 -15.34 16.61 10.25
CA ASN A 113 -16.33 16.39 11.30
C ASN A 113 -16.11 17.36 12.46
N SER A 114 -14.86 17.63 12.84
CA SER A 114 -14.52 18.60 13.88
C SER A 114 -14.88 20.05 13.50
N ILE A 115 -14.71 20.43 12.23
CA ILE A 115 -15.08 21.76 11.71
C ILE A 115 -16.60 21.93 11.63
N LEU A 116 -17.30 20.87 11.26
CA LEU A 116 -18.73 20.90 11.00
C LEU A 116 -19.58 20.67 12.26
N GLN A 117 -19.09 19.88 13.22
CA GLN A 117 -19.79 19.54 14.46
C GLN A 117 -21.23 19.03 14.20
N GLY A 118 -21.38 18.17 13.19
CA GLY A 118 -22.69 17.64 12.75
C GLY A 118 -23.57 18.61 11.95
N ARG A 119 -23.09 19.83 11.67
CA ARG A 119 -23.81 20.81 10.83
C ARG A 119 -23.33 20.76 9.38
N ARG A 120 -24.09 21.37 8.47
CA ARG A 120 -23.68 21.52 7.08
C ARG A 120 -22.58 22.58 6.91
N PRO A 121 -21.72 22.48 5.87
CA PRO A 121 -20.85 23.58 5.47
C PRO A 121 -21.66 24.87 5.25
N HIS A 122 -21.18 25.98 5.80
CA HIS A 122 -21.83 27.29 5.71
C HIS A 122 -20.75 28.39 5.66
N LEU A 123 -21.16 29.64 5.41
CA LEU A 123 -20.22 30.76 5.20
C LEU A 123 -19.21 30.92 6.35
N GLY A 124 -19.62 30.64 7.60
CA GLY A 124 -18.78 30.76 8.79
C GLY A 124 -17.61 29.77 8.86
N ASN A 125 -17.70 28.60 8.22
CA ASN A 125 -16.65 27.57 8.25
C ASN A 125 -16.10 27.20 6.87
N GLN A 126 -16.55 27.88 5.81
CA GLN A 126 -16.18 27.58 4.43
C GLN A 126 -14.66 27.68 4.18
N SER A 127 -13.97 28.64 4.81
CA SER A 127 -12.50 28.78 4.70
C SER A 127 -11.76 27.59 5.31
N MET A 128 -12.25 27.09 6.45
CA MET A 128 -11.68 25.94 7.17
C MET A 128 -11.92 24.64 6.38
N VAL A 129 -13.14 24.43 5.87
CA VAL A 129 -13.45 23.26 5.03
C VAL A 129 -12.55 23.23 3.78
N ARG A 130 -12.40 24.37 3.09
CA ARG A 130 -11.46 24.45 1.95
C ARG A 130 -10.00 24.19 2.35
N SER A 131 -9.61 24.56 3.56
CA SER A 131 -8.26 24.27 4.07
C SER A 131 -8.07 22.78 4.31
N CYS A 132 -9.09 22.10 4.83
CA CYS A 132 -9.13 20.66 5.00
C CYS A 132 -8.92 19.95 3.65
N ASP A 133 -9.63 20.36 2.60
CA ASP A 133 -9.47 19.79 1.25
C ASP A 133 -8.06 20.01 0.68
N ARG A 134 -7.49 21.21 0.86
CA ARG A 134 -6.11 21.50 0.43
C ARG A 134 -5.09 20.64 1.17
N GLN A 135 -5.28 20.42 2.47
CA GLN A 135 -4.40 19.57 3.27
C GLN A 135 -4.44 18.13 2.76
N LEU A 136 -5.63 17.58 2.50
CA LEU A 136 -5.77 16.24 1.91
C LEU A 136 -5.02 16.12 0.58
N ARG A 137 -5.20 17.09 -0.34
CA ARG A 137 -4.49 17.07 -1.62
C ARG A 137 -2.98 17.14 -1.47
N ALA A 138 -2.50 18.00 -0.56
CA ALA A 138 -1.08 18.12 -0.28
C ALA A 138 -0.52 16.80 0.26
N GLU A 139 -1.22 16.16 1.19
CA GLU A 139 -0.84 14.88 1.76
C GLU A 139 -0.83 13.76 0.71
N LEU A 140 -1.91 13.60 -0.05
CA LEU A 140 -2.00 12.63 -1.14
C LEU A 140 -0.90 12.81 -2.20
N ALA A 141 -0.49 14.06 -2.47
CA ALA A 141 0.60 14.34 -3.41
C ALA A 141 1.98 13.88 -2.92
N THR A 142 2.17 13.70 -1.60
CA THR A 142 3.42 13.17 -1.03
C THR A 142 3.51 11.65 -1.08
N ILE A 143 2.38 10.95 -1.28
CA ILE A 143 2.30 9.49 -1.33
C ILE A 143 2.68 9.03 -2.75
N THR A 144 3.99 9.02 -3.02
CA THR A 144 4.57 8.54 -4.28
C THR A 144 5.20 7.16 -4.13
N ASP A 145 5.41 6.47 -5.24
CA ASP A 145 6.09 5.18 -5.23
C ASP A 145 7.51 5.28 -4.68
N GLU A 146 8.24 6.36 -5.00
CA GLU A 146 9.59 6.61 -4.50
C GLU A 146 9.62 6.82 -2.99
N ALA A 147 8.66 7.58 -2.44
CA ALA A 147 8.55 7.82 -1.01
C ALA A 147 8.27 6.52 -0.26
N ILE A 148 7.28 5.75 -0.72
CA ILE A 148 6.90 4.46 -0.13
C ILE A 148 8.06 3.48 -0.17
N TYR A 149 8.71 3.33 -1.33
CA TYR A 149 9.83 2.41 -1.49
C TYR A 149 10.97 2.75 -0.53
N THR A 150 11.28 4.04 -0.39
CA THR A 150 12.34 4.53 0.49
C THR A 150 12.00 4.27 1.96
N GLU A 151 10.76 4.56 2.37
CA GLU A 151 10.29 4.38 3.73
C GLU A 151 10.23 2.90 4.14
N LEU A 152 9.68 2.03 3.29
CA LEU A 152 9.64 0.59 3.53
C LEU A 152 11.04 0.01 3.68
N ARG A 153 11.97 0.40 2.80
CA ARG A 153 13.37 -0.04 2.87
C ARG A 153 14.05 0.44 4.16
N ALA A 154 13.88 1.71 4.53
CA ALA A 154 14.45 2.25 5.75
C ALA A 154 13.88 1.54 7.00
N SER A 155 12.59 1.26 7.00
CA SER A 155 11.89 0.52 8.06
C SER A 155 12.43 -0.91 8.21
N ASP A 156 12.58 -1.65 7.12
CA ASP A 156 13.15 -3.01 7.14
C ASP A 156 14.60 -3.02 7.65
N GLN A 157 15.40 -2.05 7.24
CA GLN A 157 16.78 -1.89 7.72
C GLN A 157 16.83 -1.57 9.22
N ALA A 158 15.94 -0.69 9.70
CA ALA A 158 15.83 -0.37 11.12
C ALA A 158 15.41 -1.58 11.97
N MET A 159 14.63 -2.52 11.40
CA MET A 159 14.27 -3.79 12.04
C MET A 159 15.36 -4.87 11.91
N GLY A 160 16.48 -4.59 11.25
CA GLY A 160 17.56 -5.57 11.05
C GLY A 160 17.21 -6.70 10.08
N ARG A 161 16.20 -6.52 9.22
CA ARG A 161 15.80 -7.53 8.22
C ARG A 161 16.83 -7.63 7.09
N TRP A 162 16.92 -8.81 6.47
CA TRP A 162 17.81 -9.03 5.32
C TRP A 162 17.21 -8.41 4.05
N THR A 163 17.78 -7.29 3.59
CA THR A 163 17.29 -6.54 2.41
C THR A 163 18.24 -6.61 1.20
N ALA A 164 19.23 -7.49 1.22
CA ALA A 164 20.33 -7.47 0.24
C ALA A 164 19.86 -7.78 -1.20
N GLU A 165 18.78 -8.56 -1.34
CA GLU A 165 18.21 -8.96 -2.62
C GLU A 165 16.78 -8.44 -2.84
N ASP A 166 16.40 -7.38 -2.12
CA ASP A 166 15.07 -6.79 -2.29
C ASP A 166 14.86 -6.32 -3.74
N PRO A 167 13.64 -6.51 -4.30
CA PRO A 167 13.31 -6.04 -5.63
C PRO A 167 13.53 -4.52 -5.78
N SER A 168 14.05 -4.12 -6.94
CA SER A 168 14.12 -2.69 -7.30
C SER A 168 12.72 -2.09 -7.50
N LEU A 169 12.57 -0.79 -7.26
CA LEU A 169 11.31 -0.06 -7.52
C LEU A 169 10.82 -0.25 -8.96
N ARG A 170 11.73 -0.23 -9.94
CA ARG A 170 11.41 -0.48 -11.35
C ARG A 170 10.81 -1.89 -11.56
N GLY A 171 11.31 -2.89 -10.83
CA GLY A 171 10.78 -4.25 -10.84
C GLY A 171 9.36 -4.31 -10.30
N VAL A 172 9.12 -3.66 -9.15
CA VAL A 172 7.81 -3.53 -8.51
C VAL A 172 6.80 -2.86 -9.45
N GLN A 173 7.14 -1.70 -10.01
CA GLN A 173 6.25 -0.98 -10.92
C GLN A 173 5.94 -1.76 -12.20
N ARG A 174 6.91 -2.54 -12.72
CA ARG A 174 6.66 -3.43 -13.85
C ARG A 174 5.70 -4.55 -13.48
N TRP A 175 5.85 -5.14 -12.30
CA TRP A 175 4.95 -6.18 -11.80
C TRP A 175 3.52 -5.65 -11.66
N LEU A 176 3.35 -4.44 -11.10
CA LEU A 176 2.05 -3.77 -10.92
C LEU A 176 1.38 -3.46 -12.25
N ARG A 177 2.10 -2.85 -13.21
CA ARG A 177 1.56 -2.53 -14.54
C ARG A 177 1.10 -3.75 -15.33
N ALA A 178 1.73 -4.90 -15.13
CA ALA A 178 1.33 -6.14 -15.80
C ALA A 178 -0.02 -6.69 -15.29
N ARG A 179 -0.57 -6.09 -14.23
CA ARG A 179 -1.73 -6.55 -13.47
C ARG A 179 -2.76 -5.43 -13.23
N GLN A 180 -2.64 -4.30 -13.93
CA GLN A 180 -3.64 -3.22 -13.95
C GLN A 180 -4.79 -3.57 -14.89
#